data_AF-A0A5D3CXG9-F1
#
_entry.id   AF-A0A5D3CXG9-F1
#
_cell.length_a   1.000
_cell.length_b   1.000
_cell.length_c   1.000
_cell.angle_alpha   90.00
_cell.angle_beta   90.00
_cell.angle_gamma   90.00
#
_symmetry.space_group_name_H-M   'P 1'
#
loop_
_entity.id
_entity.type
_entity.pdbx_description
1 polymer ?
#
loop_
_entity_poly.entity_id
_entity_poly.type
_entity_poly.pdbx_seq_one_letter_code
_entity_poly.pdbx_strand_id
1 'polypeptide(L)'
;MLTDRGTACVKYAKQQEFLNLEQGDMTVEQYDAEFDMLSRFAPDVIRDEAARTKKFVRGLRLDIQGLVRAFRPPTHADAVDISLQKRVNSSKLVGKWLTSGQKRKTE
;
A
#
# COMPACT_ATOMS: atom_id res chain seq x y z
N MET A 1 -20.18 -4.22 -35.47
CA MET A 1 -19.06 -3.79 -34.60
C MET A 1 -19.62 -2.82 -33.55
N LEU A 2 -20.31 -3.31 -32.53
CA LEU A 2 -20.74 -2.50 -31.38
C LEU A 2 -19.84 -2.87 -30.20
N THR A 3 -19.50 -1.85 -29.38
CA THR A 3 -18.82 -1.87 -28.06
C THR A 3 -17.34 -1.47 -27.96
N ASP A 4 -16.94 -0.38 -28.60
CA ASP A 4 -15.73 0.38 -28.17
C ASP A 4 -16.05 1.34 -26.99
N ARG A 5 -17.22 1.99 -27.05
CA ARG A 5 -17.60 3.07 -26.13
C ARG A 5 -17.93 2.61 -24.69
N GLY A 6 -18.41 1.38 -24.52
CA GLY A 6 -18.77 0.83 -23.20
C GLY A 6 -17.55 0.43 -22.36
N THR A 7 -16.55 -0.16 -23.00
CA THR A 7 -15.34 -0.68 -22.34
C THR A 7 -14.43 0.44 -21.82
N ALA A 8 -14.33 1.55 -22.56
CA ALA A 8 -13.58 2.73 -22.15
C ALA A 8 -14.17 3.38 -20.87
N CYS A 9 -15.51 3.42 -20.75
CA CYS A 9 -16.19 3.95 -19.58
C CYS A 9 -15.93 3.12 -18.32
N VAL A 10 -15.98 1.79 -18.43
CA VAL A 10 -15.72 0.88 -17.31
C VAL A 10 -14.27 0.97 -16.84
N LYS A 11 -13.30 0.99 -17.77
CA LYS A 11 -11.88 1.16 -17.41
C LYS A 11 -11.63 2.49 -16.69
N TYR A 12 -12.23 3.58 -17.18
CA TYR A 12 -12.12 4.88 -16.54
C TYR A 12 -12.73 4.88 -15.14
N ALA A 13 -13.92 4.29 -14.97
CA ALA A 13 -14.57 4.17 -13.66
C ALA A 13 -13.69 3.40 -12.66
N LYS A 14 -13.11 2.25 -13.08
CA LYS A 14 -12.20 1.47 -12.23
C LYS A 14 -10.91 2.19 -11.89
N GLN A 15 -10.38 2.99 -12.83
CA GLN A 15 -9.23 3.84 -12.55
C GLN A 15 -9.58 4.93 -11.52
N GLN A 16 -10.77 5.53 -11.60
CA GLN A 16 -11.24 6.50 -10.61
C GLN A 16 -11.45 5.85 -9.23
N GLU A 17 -12.02 4.64 -9.18
CA GLU A 17 -12.12 3.85 -7.95
C GLU A 17 -10.73 3.65 -7.32
N PHE A 18 -9.72 3.25 -8.10
CA PHE A 18 -8.35 3.08 -7.59
C PHE A 18 -7.76 4.40 -7.04
N LEU A 19 -7.94 5.50 -7.77
CA LEU A 19 -7.42 6.81 -7.36
C LEU A 19 -8.02 7.28 -6.04
N ASN A 20 -9.31 7.01 -5.84
CA ASN A 20 -10.06 7.36 -4.63
C ASN A 20 -10.03 6.26 -3.55
N LEU A 21 -9.39 5.12 -3.82
CA LEU A 21 -9.33 4.00 -2.88
C LEU A 21 -8.59 4.42 -1.60
N GLU A 22 -9.32 4.31 -0.50
CA GLU A 22 -8.88 4.49 0.88
C GLU A 22 -9.31 3.27 1.70
N GLN A 23 -8.57 2.97 2.75
CA GLN A 23 -8.83 1.81 3.61
C GLN A 23 -10.20 1.91 4.29
N GLY A 24 -10.59 3.10 4.76
CA GLY A 24 -11.85 3.30 5.47
C GLY A 24 -12.00 2.32 6.65
N ASP A 25 -13.09 1.56 6.66
CA ASP A 25 -13.38 0.54 7.68
C ASP A 25 -12.84 -0.86 7.33
N MET A 26 -12.21 -1.03 6.16
CA MET A 26 -11.61 -2.31 5.76
C MET A 26 -10.42 -2.67 6.65
N THR A 27 -10.23 -3.97 6.86
CA THR A 27 -8.96 -4.46 7.40
C THR A 27 -7.83 -4.15 6.41
N VAL A 28 -6.58 -4.18 6.87
CA VAL A 28 -5.43 -3.94 5.99
C VAL A 28 -5.39 -5.00 4.88
N GLU A 29 -5.72 -6.25 5.21
CA GLU A 29 -5.77 -7.37 4.27
C GLU A 29 -6.86 -7.17 3.19
N GLN A 30 -8.04 -6.68 3.58
CA GLN A 30 -9.12 -6.37 2.62
C GLN A 30 -8.75 -5.20 1.71
N TYR A 31 -8.15 -4.15 2.30
CA TYR A 31 -7.67 -3.00 1.55
C TYR A 31 -6.59 -3.39 0.54
N ASP A 32 -5.63 -4.23 0.94
CA ASP A 32 -4.57 -4.76 0.08
C ASP A 32 -5.14 -5.55 -1.11
N ALA A 33 -6.12 -6.42 -0.86
CA ALA A 33 -6.77 -7.19 -1.91
C ALA A 33 -7.51 -6.29 -2.94
N GLU A 34 -8.25 -5.29 -2.47
CA GLU A 34 -8.92 -4.31 -3.34
C GLU A 34 -7.92 -3.44 -4.11
N PHE A 35 -6.85 -3.02 -3.43
CA PHE A 35 -5.75 -2.28 -4.04
C PHE A 35 -5.15 -3.06 -5.21
N ASP A 36 -4.81 -4.33 -4.99
CA ASP A 36 -4.24 -5.20 -6.00
C ASP A 36 -5.19 -5.45 -7.16
N MET A 37 -6.49 -5.63 -6.90
CA MET A 37 -7.50 -5.79 -7.94
C MET A 37 -7.62 -4.54 -8.81
N LEU A 38 -7.77 -3.37 -8.19
CA LEU A 38 -8.01 -2.09 -8.87
C LEU A 38 -6.75 -1.52 -9.54
N SER A 39 -5.56 -1.84 -9.02
CA SER A 39 -4.29 -1.38 -9.58
C SER A 39 -4.08 -1.80 -11.05
N ARG A 40 -4.69 -2.92 -11.47
CA ARG A 40 -4.68 -3.43 -12.84
C ARG A 40 -5.30 -2.46 -13.86
N PHE A 41 -6.12 -1.52 -13.39
CA PHE A 41 -6.77 -0.49 -14.21
C PHE A 41 -6.01 0.85 -14.21
N ALA A 42 -4.93 0.96 -13.43
CA ALA A 42 -4.16 2.19 -13.27
C ALA A 42 -2.64 1.95 -13.30
N PRO A 43 -2.08 1.24 -14.30
CA PRO A 43 -0.65 0.94 -14.37
C PRO A 43 0.21 2.21 -14.37
N ASP A 44 -0.28 3.32 -14.91
CA ASP A 44 0.41 4.61 -14.93
C ASP A 44 0.51 5.29 -13.54
N VAL A 45 -0.31 4.87 -12.59
CA VAL A 45 -0.28 5.36 -11.20
C VAL A 45 0.71 4.56 -10.36
N ILE A 46 0.89 3.27 -10.68
CA ILE A 46 1.76 2.32 -9.97
C ILE A 46 2.92 1.84 -10.84
N ARG A 47 3.52 2.77 -11.60
CA ARG A 47 4.56 2.48 -12.61
C ARG A 47 5.78 1.76 -12.07
N ASP A 48 6.10 2.02 -10.81
CA ASP A 48 7.21 1.42 -10.10
C ASP A 48 6.80 1.15 -8.64
N GLU A 49 7.66 0.39 -7.96
CA GLU A 49 7.42 -0.04 -6.60
C GLU A 49 7.31 1.13 -5.61
N ALA A 50 8.04 2.23 -5.85
CA ALA A 50 7.97 3.42 -5.01
C ALA A 50 6.62 4.14 -5.15
N ALA A 51 6.12 4.28 -6.38
CA ALA A 51 4.81 4.83 -6.66
C ALA A 51 3.69 3.96 -6.06
N ARG A 52 3.79 2.63 -6.21
CA ARG A 52 2.87 1.66 -5.60
C ARG A 52 2.84 1.79 -4.08
N THR A 53 4.00 1.75 -3.44
CA THR A 53 4.15 1.88 -1.99
C THR A 53 3.58 3.22 -1.51
N LYS A 54 3.91 4.33 -2.17
CA LYS A 54 3.41 5.66 -1.79
C LYS A 54 1.88 5.75 -1.89
N LYS A 55 1.28 5.19 -2.95
CA LYS A 55 -0.18 5.19 -3.14
C LYS A 55 -0.87 4.32 -2.09
N PHE A 56 -0.35 3.13 -1.79
CA PHE A 56 -0.86 2.27 -0.71
C PHE A 56 -0.82 3.01 0.63
N VAL A 57 0.35 3.53 1.02
CA VAL A 57 0.52 4.25 2.29
C VAL A 57 -0.39 5.47 2.38
N ARG A 58 -0.66 6.17 1.27
CA ARG A 58 -1.57 7.32 1.24
C ARG A 58 -3.02 6.94 1.55
N GLY A 59 -3.48 5.77 1.08
CA GLY A 59 -4.86 5.32 1.30
C GLY A 59 -5.08 4.59 2.63
N LEU A 60 -4.02 4.22 3.37
CA LEU A 60 -4.16 3.70 4.74
C LEU A 60 -4.84 4.70 5.67
N ARG A 61 -5.56 4.18 6.67
CA ARG A 61 -6.09 5.00 7.77
C ARG A 61 -4.97 5.76 8.47
N LEU A 62 -5.28 6.99 8.91
CA LEU A 62 -4.30 7.90 9.50
C LEU A 62 -3.56 7.31 10.71
N ASP A 63 -4.27 6.52 11.51
CA ASP A 63 -3.73 5.91 12.71
C ASP A 63 -2.68 4.81 12.40
N ILE A 64 -2.69 4.22 11.20
CA ILE A 64 -1.69 3.27 10.71
C ILE A 64 -0.60 3.99 9.92
N GLN A 65 -1.00 4.97 9.11
CA GLN A 65 -0.15 5.69 8.18
C GLN A 65 1.10 6.31 8.85
N GLY A 66 0.94 6.88 10.05
CA GLY A 66 2.06 7.48 10.78
C GLY A 66 3.18 6.47 11.10
N LEU A 67 2.80 5.26 11.51
CA LEU A 67 3.75 4.18 11.80
C LEU A 67 4.49 3.76 10.53
N VAL A 68 3.74 3.45 9.46
CA VAL A 68 4.32 2.94 8.21
C VAL A 68 5.28 3.95 7.59
N ARG A 69 4.92 5.24 7.60
CA ARG A 69 5.80 6.32 7.09
C ARG A 69 7.10 6.43 7.88
N ALA A 70 7.07 6.20 9.20
CA ALA A 70 8.27 6.25 10.03
C ALA A 70 9.26 5.12 9.68
N PHE A 71 8.75 3.94 9.32
CA PHE A 71 9.58 2.80 8.92
C PHE A 71 10.11 2.87 7.49
N ARG A 72 9.53 3.72 6.63
CA ARG A 72 9.97 3.95 5.23
C ARG A 72 10.12 2.63 4.45
N PRO A 73 9.04 1.87 4.25
CA PRO A 73 9.09 0.61 3.51
C PRO A 73 9.64 0.82 2.08
N PRO A 74 10.59 -0.02 1.63
CA PRO A 74 11.10 0.06 0.27
C PRO A 74 10.15 -0.60 -0.76
N THR A 75 9.26 -1.49 -0.32
CA THR A 75 8.28 -2.18 -1.17
C THR A 75 6.86 -2.13 -0.62
N HIS A 76 5.88 -2.41 -1.49
CA HIS A 76 4.48 -2.55 -1.13
C HIS A 76 4.28 -3.67 -0.11
N ALA A 77 4.96 -4.81 -0.31
CA ALA A 77 4.89 -5.94 0.62
C ALA A 77 5.39 -5.56 2.03
N ASP A 78 6.48 -4.79 2.11
CA ASP A 78 6.97 -4.28 3.40
C ASP A 78 5.94 -3.33 4.05
N ALA A 79 5.30 -2.48 3.24
CA ALA A 79 4.26 -1.58 3.74
C ALA A 79 3.05 -2.34 4.29
N VAL A 80 2.64 -3.44 3.63
CA VAL A 80 1.56 -4.32 4.11
C VAL A 80 1.95 -4.98 5.43
N ASP A 81 3.14 -5.58 5.52
CA ASP A 81 3.62 -6.24 6.74
C ASP A 81 3.65 -5.27 7.94
N ILE A 82 4.24 -4.08 7.77
CA ILE A 82 4.28 -3.06 8.82
C ILE A 82 2.87 -2.61 9.22
N SER A 83 1.95 -2.48 8.26
CA SER A 83 0.56 -2.10 8.52
C SER A 83 -0.19 -3.13 9.35
N LEU A 84 0.08 -4.43 9.11
CA LEU A 84 -0.49 -5.54 9.87
C LEU A 84 0.05 -5.60 11.30
N GLN A 85 1.32 -5.26 11.50
CA GLN A 85 1.97 -5.30 12.81
C GLN A 85 1.35 -4.34 13.84
N LYS A 86 0.63 -3.28 13.42
CA LYS A 86 -0.10 -2.40 14.36
C LYS A 86 -1.07 -3.18 15.26
N ARG A 87 -1.63 -4.30 14.80
CA ARG A 87 -2.53 -5.15 15.61
C ARG A 87 -1.84 -5.85 16.80
N VAL A 88 -0.52 -6.01 16.79
CA VAL A 88 0.16 -6.94 17.71
C VAL A 88 0.89 -6.26 18.87
N ASN A 89 1.28 -4.98 18.76
CA ASN A 89 2.24 -4.40 19.71
C ASN A 89 1.86 -3.04 20.31
N SER A 90 0.63 -2.88 20.81
CA SER A 90 0.31 -1.75 21.69
C SER A 90 1.04 -1.80 23.05
N SER A 91 1.78 -2.88 23.39
CA SER A 91 2.48 -2.99 24.67
C SER A 91 3.96 -3.42 24.63
N LYS A 92 4.61 -3.64 23.46
CA LYS A 92 5.98 -4.18 23.41
C LYS A 92 6.86 -3.70 22.25
N LEU A 93 7.01 -2.40 22.02
CA LEU A 93 8.00 -1.89 21.04
C LEU A 93 9.00 -0.92 21.67
N VAL A 94 9.95 -1.48 22.43
CA VAL A 94 11.27 -0.85 22.68
C VAL A 94 12.41 -1.87 22.81
N GLY A 95 12.19 -3.13 22.41
CA GLY A 95 13.17 -4.21 22.68
C GLY A 95 13.84 -4.83 21.46
N LYS A 96 13.13 -4.93 20.34
CA LYS A 96 13.49 -5.90 19.27
C LYS A 96 13.85 -5.32 17.91
N TRP A 97 13.67 -4.03 17.69
CA TRP A 97 13.87 -3.41 16.37
C TRP A 97 15.26 -2.76 16.17
N LEU A 98 16.11 -2.72 17.21
CA LEU A 98 17.49 -2.24 17.08
C LEU A 98 18.49 -3.32 16.61
N THR A 99 18.06 -4.57 16.38
CA THR A 99 18.99 -5.68 16.06
C THR A 99 19.12 -6.01 14.59
N SER A 100 18.49 -5.26 13.68
CA SER A 100 18.79 -5.35 12.24
C SER A 100 19.47 -4.07 11.76
N GLY A 101 20.47 -3.61 12.53
CA GLY A 101 21.37 -2.53 12.16
C GLY A 101 22.73 -3.09 11.72
N GLN A 102 23.13 -2.73 10.50
CA GLN A 102 24.51 -2.70 9.98
C GLN A 102 25.36 -3.99 9.95
N LYS A 103 25.53 -4.55 8.75
CA LYS A 103 26.79 -5.18 8.27
C LYS A 103 26.72 -5.20 6.72
N ARG A 104 27.67 -4.77 5.88
CA ARG A 104 29.02 -4.18 5.97
C ARG A 104 29.29 -3.51 4.60
N LYS A 105 29.98 -2.37 4.57
CA LYS A 105 30.77 -1.89 3.43
C LYS A 105 32.18 -2.47 3.58
N THR A 106 32.66 -3.17 2.57
CA THR A 106 34.03 -3.68 2.35
C THR A 106 34.12 -3.76 0.82
N GLU A 107 35.05 -3.18 0.09
CA GLU A 107 36.29 -2.42 0.32
C GLU A 107 36.37 -1.43 -0.85
#